data_AF-A0A3D8TY97-F1
#
_entry.id   AF-A0A3D8TY97-F1
#
_cell.length_a   1.000
_cell.length_b   1.000
_cell.length_c   1.000
_cell.angle_alpha   90.00
_cell.angle_beta   90.00
_cell.angle_gamma   90.00
#
_symmetry.space_group_name_H-M   'P 1'
#
loop_
_entity.id
_entity.type
_entity.pdbx_description
1 polymer ?
#
loop_
_entity_poly.entity_id
_entity_poly.type
_entity_poly.pdbx_seq_one_letter_code
_entity_poly.pdbx_strand_id
1 'polypeptide(L)'
;KGIGQGMSILIFMSICSGFLPQLWEIGYGTDGTDGDWLKFGIVVGVLVVILIFVDFVELCQRRVPVQYTRRMIGRKMYGGSSTYLPLKINMSGVIPPIFASSILAIPTLIAQFGKSDQSWVKWINANLANTTSVWYIALYALMIVFFCFFYTSITFNPDETADNMKQYGGFIPGIRAGNATSRYLTYVMNRLN
;
A
#
# COMPACT_ATOMS: atom_id res chain seq x y z
N LYS A 1 -21.88 -7.47 -15.85
CA LYS A 1 -21.94 -6.57 -14.68
C LYS A 1 -21.04 -7.18 -13.61
N GLY A 2 -19.81 -6.69 -13.46
CA GLY A 2 -18.80 -7.27 -12.58
C GLY A 2 -18.87 -6.73 -11.15
N ILE A 3 -18.44 -7.53 -10.19
CA ILE A 3 -18.25 -7.14 -8.78
C ILE A 3 -16.81 -6.65 -8.65
N GLY A 4 -16.58 -5.41 -8.20
CA GLY A 4 -15.24 -4.84 -7.94
C GLY A 4 -14.65 -3.98 -9.07
N GLN A 5 -13.47 -3.40 -8.81
CA GLN A 5 -12.71 -2.65 -9.83
C GLN A 5 -12.03 -3.63 -10.80
N GLY A 6 -12.41 -3.57 -12.09
CA GLY A 6 -12.00 -4.57 -13.09
C GLY A 6 -10.48 -4.72 -13.27
N MET A 7 -9.72 -3.62 -13.17
CA MET A 7 -8.25 -3.67 -13.27
C MET A 7 -7.60 -4.44 -12.12
N SER A 8 -8.07 -4.25 -10.88
CA SER A 8 -7.51 -4.92 -9.71
C SER A 8 -7.75 -6.43 -9.74
N ILE A 9 -8.90 -6.87 -10.28
CA ILE A 9 -9.23 -8.29 -10.42
C ILE A 9 -8.33 -8.97 -11.45
N LEU A 10 -8.00 -8.27 -12.55
CA LEU A 10 -7.09 -8.79 -13.57
C LEU A 10 -5.67 -8.95 -13.00
N ILE A 11 -5.19 -7.98 -12.25
CA ILE A 11 -3.87 -8.07 -11.58
C ILE A 11 -3.86 -9.22 -10.57
N PHE A 12 -4.91 -9.32 -9.74
CA PHE A 12 -5.05 -10.41 -8.78
C PHE A 12 -5.02 -11.78 -9.46
N MET A 13 -5.80 -11.96 -10.53
CA MET A 13 -5.87 -13.23 -11.26
C MET A 13 -4.53 -13.59 -11.92
N SER A 14 -3.81 -12.60 -12.46
CA SER A 14 -2.47 -12.77 -13.00
C SER A 14 -1.48 -13.28 -11.95
N ILE A 15 -1.44 -12.63 -10.78
CA ILE A 15 -0.56 -13.04 -9.67
C ILE A 15 -0.92 -14.45 -9.17
N CYS A 16 -2.22 -14.73 -8.96
CA CYS A 16 -2.67 -16.06 -8.53
C CYS A 16 -2.31 -17.15 -9.54
N SER A 17 -2.39 -16.87 -10.85
CA SER A 17 -2.08 -17.84 -11.90
C SER A 17 -0.62 -18.28 -11.93
N GLY A 18 0.32 -17.38 -11.59
CA GLY A 18 1.75 -17.71 -11.52
C GLY A 18 2.15 -18.37 -10.20
N PHE A 19 1.50 -17.97 -9.11
CA PHE A 19 1.86 -18.42 -7.77
C PHE A 19 1.30 -19.80 -7.39
N LEU A 20 0.05 -20.12 -7.78
CA LEU A 20 -0.58 -21.40 -7.44
C LEU A 20 0.20 -22.62 -7.97
N PRO A 21 0.63 -22.65 -9.25
CA PRO A 21 1.40 -23.77 -9.78
C PRO A 21 2.75 -23.95 -9.09
N GLN A 22 3.44 -22.85 -8.76
CA GLN A 22 4.74 -22.88 -8.07
C GLN A 22 4.62 -23.45 -6.65
N LEU A 23 3.53 -23.13 -5.93
CA LEU A 23 3.24 -23.77 -4.65
C LEU A 23 2.99 -25.27 -4.79
N TRP A 24 2.23 -25.67 -5.82
CA TRP A 24 1.90 -27.08 -6.05
C TRP A 24 3.13 -27.90 -6.42
N GLU A 25 4.06 -27.30 -7.17
CA GLU A 25 5.34 -27.89 -7.56
C GLU A 25 6.25 -28.18 -6.36
N ILE A 26 6.19 -27.39 -5.28
CA ILE A 26 6.92 -27.65 -4.02
C ILE A 26 6.39 -28.89 -3.30
N GLY A 27 5.07 -29.13 -3.37
CA GLY A 27 4.41 -30.26 -2.71
C GLY A 27 4.50 -31.57 -3.48
N TYR A 28 4.31 -31.52 -4.80
CA TYR A 28 4.32 -32.70 -5.67
C TYR A 28 5.68 -32.99 -6.32
N GLY A 29 6.61 -32.02 -6.33
CA GLY A 29 7.83 -32.07 -7.12
C GLY A 29 7.54 -31.91 -8.61
N THR A 30 8.49 -31.36 -9.37
CA THR A 30 8.35 -31.08 -10.81
C THR A 30 8.02 -32.33 -11.65
N ASP A 31 8.43 -33.53 -11.18
CA ASP A 31 8.21 -34.83 -11.85
C ASP A 31 7.66 -35.96 -10.91
N GLY A 32 7.14 -35.62 -9.72
CA GLY A 32 6.53 -36.61 -8.81
C GLY A 32 7.50 -37.44 -7.96
N THR A 33 8.81 -37.22 -8.06
CA THR A 33 9.86 -38.01 -7.37
C THR A 33 10.60 -37.27 -6.25
N ASP A 34 10.53 -35.93 -6.18
CA ASP A 34 11.23 -35.09 -5.19
C ASP A 34 10.27 -34.18 -4.38
N GLY A 35 9.03 -34.63 -4.19
CA GLY A 35 8.03 -33.90 -3.39
C GLY A 35 8.34 -33.94 -1.89
N ASP A 36 8.65 -32.79 -1.30
CA ASP A 36 8.91 -32.65 0.13
C ASP A 36 7.71 -31.97 0.80
N TRP A 37 6.76 -32.78 1.26
CA TRP A 37 5.53 -32.29 1.92
C TRP A 37 5.83 -31.47 3.19
N LEU A 38 7.00 -31.69 3.80
CA LEU A 38 7.46 -30.94 4.96
C LEU A 38 7.88 -29.52 4.55
N LYS A 39 8.60 -29.36 3.43
CA LYS A 39 8.89 -28.03 2.85
C LYS A 39 7.63 -27.31 2.40
N PHE A 40 6.67 -28.01 1.78
CA PHE A 40 5.38 -27.42 1.42
C PHE A 40 4.64 -26.87 2.66
N GLY A 41 4.55 -27.66 3.73
CA GLY A 41 3.93 -27.23 4.98
C GLY A 41 4.61 -26.00 5.60
N ILE A 42 5.94 -25.94 5.57
CA ILE A 42 6.71 -24.77 6.05
C ILE A 42 6.42 -23.53 5.20
N VAL A 43 6.46 -23.65 3.87
CA VAL A 43 6.23 -22.53 2.95
C VAL A 43 4.80 -21.97 3.13
N VAL A 44 3.80 -22.85 3.19
CA VAL A 44 2.41 -22.44 3.42
C VAL A 44 2.25 -21.79 4.79
N GLY A 45 2.87 -22.36 5.84
CA GLY A 45 2.85 -21.79 7.18
C GLY A 45 3.44 -20.38 7.24
N VAL A 46 4.61 -20.17 6.62
CA VAL A 46 5.24 -18.83 6.51
C VAL A 46 4.32 -17.88 5.75
N LEU A 47 3.68 -18.34 4.69
CA LEU A 47 2.82 -17.50 3.87
C LEU A 47 1.57 -17.03 4.64
N VAL A 48 0.95 -17.92 5.42
CA VAL A 48 -0.16 -17.56 6.31
C VAL A 48 0.28 -16.53 7.35
N VAL A 49 1.46 -16.71 7.95
CA VAL A 49 2.01 -15.74 8.91
C VAL A 49 2.21 -14.37 8.26
N ILE A 50 2.75 -14.32 7.04
CA ILE A 50 2.93 -13.08 6.29
C ILE A 50 1.57 -12.44 5.97
N LEU A 51 0.56 -13.22 5.55
CA LEU A 51 -0.78 -12.70 5.27
C LEU A 51 -1.42 -12.08 6.51
N ILE A 52 -1.39 -12.79 7.65
CA ILE A 52 -1.92 -12.27 8.92
C ILE A 52 -1.20 -10.98 9.32
N PHE A 53 0.12 -10.94 9.14
CA PHE A 53 0.92 -9.76 9.44
C PHE A 53 0.55 -8.57 8.55
N VAL A 54 0.40 -8.79 7.24
CA VAL A 54 0.01 -7.75 6.28
C VAL A 54 -1.42 -7.25 6.58
N ASP A 55 -2.38 -8.15 6.81
CA ASP A 55 -3.75 -7.80 7.17
C ASP A 55 -3.80 -6.99 8.47
N PHE A 56 -3.00 -7.36 9.46
CA PHE A 56 -2.88 -6.60 10.70
C PHE A 56 -2.40 -5.18 10.45
N VAL A 57 -1.34 -5.00 9.65
CA VAL A 57 -0.79 -3.68 9.31
C VAL A 57 -1.78 -2.85 8.49
N GLU A 58 -2.51 -3.46 7.56
CA GLU A 58 -3.48 -2.77 6.71
C GLU A 58 -4.74 -2.33 7.48
N LEU A 59 -5.23 -3.15 8.42
CA LEU A 59 -6.37 -2.82 9.27
C LEU A 59 -6.01 -1.83 10.38
N CYS A 60 -4.71 -1.65 10.67
CA CYS A 60 -4.27 -0.67 11.65
C CYS A 60 -4.57 0.75 11.18
N GLN A 61 -5.36 1.45 11.98
CA GLN A 61 -5.78 2.84 11.73
C GLN A 61 -5.63 3.66 13.01
N ARG A 62 -5.12 4.87 12.85
CA ARG A 62 -5.09 5.88 13.90
C ARG A 62 -6.43 6.57 13.97
N ARG A 63 -7.14 6.39 15.10
CA ARG A 63 -8.45 7.02 15.33
C ARG A 63 -8.25 8.40 15.93
N VAL A 64 -8.52 9.46 15.16
CA VAL A 64 -8.50 10.84 15.66
C VAL A 64 -9.89 11.20 16.18
N PRO A 65 -10.07 11.52 17.47
CA PRO A 65 -11.39 11.86 18.00
C PRO A 65 -11.88 13.19 17.43
N VAL A 66 -13.12 13.19 16.96
CA VAL A 66 -13.81 14.36 16.39
C VAL A 66 -15.13 14.55 17.13
N GLN A 67 -15.45 15.79 17.44
CA GLN A 67 -16.73 16.17 18.01
C GLN A 67 -17.47 17.04 16.99
N TYR A 68 -18.73 16.70 16.75
CA TYR A 68 -19.63 17.52 15.95
C TYR A 68 -20.40 18.45 16.86
N THR A 69 -20.49 19.73 16.48
CA THR A 69 -21.18 20.77 17.24
C THR A 69 -22.63 20.38 17.46
N ARG A 70 -23.06 20.48 18.72
CA ARG A 70 -24.44 20.22 19.15
C ARG A 70 -25.31 21.40 18.73
N ARG A 71 -26.53 21.13 18.23
CA ARG A 71 -27.53 22.19 18.05
C ARG A 71 -28.44 22.18 19.28
N MET A 72 -28.46 23.28 20.02
CA MET A 72 -29.34 23.44 21.18
C MET A 72 -30.77 23.67 20.66
N ILE A 73 -31.68 22.73 20.91
CA ILE A 73 -33.11 22.87 20.63
C ILE A 73 -33.83 22.90 21.99
N GLY A 74 -34.29 24.10 22.39
CA GLY A 74 -34.90 24.32 23.70
C GLY A 74 -33.90 24.22 24.87
N ARG A 75 -34.29 23.58 25.98
CA ARG A 75 -33.44 23.38 27.20
C ARG A 75 -32.63 22.08 27.20
N LYS A 76 -32.79 21.23 26.18
CA LYS A 76 -32.09 19.94 26.09
C LYS A 76 -31.02 20.00 25.01
N MET A 77 -29.82 19.60 25.38
CA MET A 77 -28.70 19.44 24.44
C MET A 77 -28.96 18.18 23.62
N TYR A 78 -29.28 18.33 22.33
CA TYR A 78 -29.47 17.21 21.40
C TYR A 78 -28.31 17.15 20.41
N GLY A 79 -27.82 15.92 20.19
CA GLY A 79 -26.75 15.66 19.24
C GLY A 79 -25.38 16.08 19.78
N GLY A 80 -24.34 15.39 19.34
CA GLY A 80 -22.97 15.51 19.83
C GLY A 80 -22.46 14.14 20.25
N SER A 81 -22.51 13.24 19.28
CA SER A 81 -21.84 11.96 19.37
C SER A 81 -20.35 12.21 19.15
N SER A 82 -19.51 11.68 20.05
CA SER A 82 -18.08 11.58 19.78
C SER A 82 -17.89 10.54 18.67
N THR A 83 -17.38 10.98 17.54
CA THR A 83 -16.97 10.10 16.44
C THR A 83 -15.44 10.11 16.37
N TYR A 84 -14.87 9.20 15.60
CA TYR A 84 -13.46 9.27 15.24
C TYR A 84 -13.32 9.35 13.71
N LEU A 85 -12.34 10.12 13.25
CA LEU A 85 -11.86 10.08 11.89
C LEU A 85 -10.78 8.98 11.81
N PRO A 86 -11.01 7.88 11.09
CA PRO A 86 -9.98 6.86 10.89
C PRO A 86 -8.94 7.36 9.89
N LEU A 87 -7.68 7.43 10.31
CA LEU A 87 -6.53 7.62 9.43
C LEU A 87 -5.81 6.28 9.30
N LYS A 88 -5.86 5.65 8.12
CA LYS A 88 -5.09 4.42 7.86
C LYS A 88 -3.60 4.73 7.91
N ILE A 89 -2.79 3.78 8.40
CA ILE A 89 -1.33 3.93 8.46
C ILE A 89 -0.75 3.99 7.04
N ASN A 90 -1.21 3.11 6.14
CA ASN A 90 -0.88 3.15 4.73
C ASN A 90 -2.11 3.57 3.93
N MET A 91 -2.25 4.87 3.63
CA MET A 91 -3.30 5.36 2.71
C MET A 91 -2.99 5.04 1.25
N SER A 92 -1.73 4.73 0.94
CA SER A 92 -1.23 4.52 -0.41
C SER A 92 -1.60 3.16 -1.01
N GLY A 93 -1.94 2.18 -0.16
CA GLY A 93 -2.33 0.84 -0.58
C GLY A 93 -1.25 0.13 -1.41
N VAL A 94 -1.69 -0.55 -2.49
CA VAL A 94 -0.83 -1.39 -3.36
C VAL A 94 -0.27 -0.61 -4.55
N ILE A 95 -0.65 0.66 -4.73
CA ILE A 95 -0.31 1.45 -5.92
C ILE A 95 1.19 1.80 -6.02
N PRO A 96 1.89 2.22 -4.94
CA PRO A 96 3.32 2.55 -5.03
C PRO A 96 4.23 1.39 -5.47
N PRO A 97 4.08 0.16 -4.95
CA PRO A 97 4.86 -0.98 -5.44
C PRO A 97 4.64 -1.29 -6.93
N ILE A 98 3.43 -1.07 -7.44
CA ILE A 98 3.10 -1.26 -8.87
C ILE A 98 3.77 -0.18 -9.73
N PHE A 99 3.76 1.09 -9.30
CA PHE A 99 4.48 2.13 -10.00
C PHE A 99 5.99 1.93 -9.97
N ALA A 100 6.54 1.50 -8.83
CA ALA A 100 7.95 1.17 -8.72
C ALA A 100 8.34 0.02 -9.67
N SER A 101 7.56 -1.05 -9.74
CA SER A 101 7.87 -2.20 -10.60
C SER A 101 7.73 -1.85 -12.09
N SER A 102 6.70 -1.09 -12.47
CA SER A 102 6.53 -0.65 -13.87
C SER A 102 7.64 0.27 -14.35
N ILE A 103 8.14 1.20 -13.53
CA ILE A 103 9.26 2.06 -13.93
C ILE A 103 10.57 1.28 -14.00
N LEU A 104 10.82 0.35 -13.08
CA LEU A 104 11.99 -0.53 -13.14
C LEU A 104 11.96 -1.48 -14.34
N ALA A 105 10.79 -1.77 -14.88
CA ALA A 105 10.65 -2.57 -16.10
C ALA A 105 11.01 -1.78 -17.38
N ILE A 106 11.01 -0.44 -17.37
CA ILE A 106 11.29 0.35 -18.57
C ILE A 106 12.74 0.15 -19.06
N PRO A 107 13.79 0.26 -18.22
CA PRO A 107 15.16 0.04 -18.68
C PRO A 107 15.41 -1.39 -19.15
N THR A 108 14.77 -2.38 -18.53
CA THR A 108 14.91 -3.79 -18.93
C THR A 108 14.24 -4.04 -20.28
N LEU A 109 13.09 -3.42 -20.55
CA LEU A 109 12.45 -3.44 -21.87
C LEU A 109 13.31 -2.77 -22.94
N ILE A 110 13.92 -1.62 -22.64
CA ILE A 110 14.83 -0.93 -23.58
C ILE A 110 16.07 -1.78 -23.87
N ALA A 111 16.63 -2.45 -22.85
CA ALA A 111 17.76 -3.34 -22.99
C ALA A 111 17.47 -4.55 -23.89
N GLN A 112 16.20 -5.01 -23.98
CA GLN A 112 15.80 -6.09 -24.89
C GLN A 112 15.89 -5.70 -26.38
N PHE A 113 15.78 -4.41 -26.71
CA PHE A 113 15.96 -3.92 -28.08
C PHE A 113 17.44 -3.71 -28.46
N GLY A 114 18.34 -3.73 -27.49
CA GLY A 114 19.79 -3.61 -27.70
C GLY A 114 20.45 -4.94 -28.06
N LYS A 115 21.59 -4.90 -28.76
CA LYS A 115 22.39 -6.11 -28.98
C LYS A 115 23.03 -6.54 -27.65
N SER A 116 22.87 -7.82 -27.30
CA SER A 116 23.33 -8.41 -26.02
C SER A 116 24.83 -8.23 -25.73
N ASP A 117 25.64 -7.87 -26.73
CA ASP A 117 27.08 -7.64 -26.59
C ASP A 117 27.49 -6.24 -26.16
N GLN A 118 26.58 -5.27 -26.14
CA GLN A 118 26.90 -3.91 -25.70
C GLN A 118 27.03 -3.86 -24.17
N SER A 119 28.10 -3.23 -23.68
CA SER A 119 28.44 -3.15 -22.25
C SER A 119 27.32 -2.54 -21.39
N TRP A 120 26.56 -1.58 -21.94
CA TRP A 120 25.42 -0.98 -21.25
C TRP A 120 24.23 -1.95 -21.10
N VAL A 121 23.98 -2.81 -22.10
CA VAL A 121 22.93 -3.84 -22.06
C VAL A 121 23.30 -4.93 -21.06
N LYS A 122 24.56 -5.38 -21.04
CA LYS A 122 25.06 -6.35 -20.05
C LYS A 122 24.97 -5.81 -18.63
N TRP A 123 25.29 -4.53 -18.41
CA TRP A 123 25.18 -3.89 -17.10
C TRP A 123 23.72 -3.76 -16.63
N ILE A 124 22.80 -3.36 -17.51
CA ILE A 124 21.37 -3.27 -17.19
C ILE A 124 20.79 -4.66 -16.90
N ASN A 125 21.13 -5.67 -17.69
CA ASN A 125 20.64 -7.04 -17.44
C ASN A 125 21.22 -7.63 -16.14
N ALA A 126 22.48 -7.35 -15.82
CA ALA A 126 23.11 -7.84 -14.59
C ALA A 126 22.59 -7.14 -13.32
N ASN A 127 22.29 -5.83 -13.38
CA ASN A 127 21.96 -5.03 -12.20
C ASN A 127 20.49 -4.64 -12.06
N LEU A 128 19.74 -4.55 -13.16
CA LEU A 128 18.35 -4.09 -13.19
C LEU A 128 17.35 -5.17 -13.64
N ALA A 129 17.77 -6.15 -14.44
CA ALA A 129 16.90 -7.28 -14.80
C ALA A 129 16.98 -8.44 -13.78
N ASN A 130 18.08 -8.52 -13.04
CA ASN A 130 18.27 -9.58 -12.06
C ASN A 130 17.63 -9.17 -10.71
N THR A 131 16.48 -9.76 -10.39
CA THR A 131 15.71 -9.53 -9.16
C THR A 131 16.47 -9.91 -7.89
N THR A 132 17.57 -10.67 -8.00
CA THR A 132 18.44 -11.06 -6.88
C THR A 132 19.61 -10.09 -6.66
N SER A 133 19.83 -9.13 -7.55
CA SER A 133 20.91 -8.16 -7.38
C SER A 133 20.62 -7.20 -6.23
N VAL A 134 21.61 -6.96 -5.38
CA VAL A 134 21.54 -5.97 -4.28
C VAL A 134 21.16 -4.59 -4.82
N TRP A 135 21.60 -4.26 -6.04
CA TRP A 135 21.29 -2.98 -6.68
C TRP A 135 19.82 -2.86 -7.07
N TYR A 136 19.23 -3.93 -7.61
CA TYR A 136 17.80 -3.98 -7.93
C TYR A 136 16.96 -3.85 -6.65
N ILE A 137 17.30 -4.62 -5.61
CA ILE A 137 16.56 -4.59 -4.34
C ILE A 137 16.66 -3.20 -3.69
N ALA A 138 17.85 -2.60 -3.65
CA ALA A 138 18.05 -1.28 -3.07
C ALA A 138 17.29 -0.19 -3.85
N LEU A 139 17.37 -0.21 -5.18
CA LEU A 139 16.66 0.75 -6.03
C LEU A 139 15.14 0.56 -5.93
N TYR A 140 14.67 -0.70 -5.91
CA TYR A 140 13.25 -1.02 -5.75
C TYR A 140 12.71 -0.57 -4.40
N ALA A 141 13.42 -0.85 -3.31
CA ALA A 141 13.04 -0.38 -1.98
C ALA A 141 13.00 1.16 -1.91
N LEU A 142 14.00 1.84 -2.47
CA LEU A 142 14.04 3.30 -2.53
C LEU A 142 12.85 3.86 -3.32
N MET A 143 12.54 3.27 -4.48
CA MET A 143 11.40 3.69 -5.29
C MET A 143 10.07 3.45 -4.58
N ILE A 144 9.89 2.31 -3.90
CA ILE A 144 8.68 2.04 -3.10
C ILE A 144 8.51 3.13 -2.03
N VAL A 145 9.56 3.45 -1.27
CA VAL A 145 9.50 4.49 -0.24
C VAL A 145 9.14 5.84 -0.87
N PHE A 146 9.84 6.23 -1.93
CA PHE A 146 9.59 7.49 -2.63
C PHE A 146 8.13 7.60 -3.12
N PHE A 147 7.62 6.57 -3.81
CA PHE A 147 6.25 6.58 -4.31
C PHE A 147 5.22 6.49 -3.18
N CYS A 148 5.51 5.83 -2.06
CA CYS A 148 4.62 5.79 -0.91
C CYS A 148 4.41 7.20 -0.31
N PHE A 149 5.49 7.95 -0.11
CA PHE A 149 5.42 9.34 0.36
C PHE A 149 4.75 10.27 -0.66
N PHE A 150 5.13 10.13 -1.94
CA PHE A 150 4.59 10.95 -3.02
C PHE A 150 3.09 10.72 -3.22
N TYR A 151 2.67 9.46 -3.33
CA TYR A 151 1.27 9.12 -3.57
C TYR A 151 0.37 9.46 -2.38
N THR A 152 0.82 9.19 -1.15
CA THR A 152 0.04 9.55 0.04
C THR A 152 -0.23 11.06 0.10
N SER A 153 0.79 11.88 -0.20
CA SER A 153 0.66 13.35 -0.23
C SER A 153 -0.30 13.86 -1.31
N ILE A 154 -0.45 13.14 -2.42
CA ILE A 154 -1.39 13.50 -3.49
C ILE A 154 -2.81 13.08 -3.15
N THR A 155 -2.98 11.88 -2.59
CA THR A 155 -4.33 11.33 -2.32
C THR A 155 -5.02 11.92 -1.10
N PHE A 156 -4.26 12.32 -0.08
CA PHE A 156 -4.83 12.86 1.14
C PHE A 156 -4.51 14.35 1.25
N ASN A 157 -5.53 15.17 1.02
CA ASN A 157 -5.43 16.61 1.21
C ASN A 157 -5.91 17.00 2.64
N PRO A 158 -4.99 17.33 3.57
CA PRO A 158 -5.36 17.70 4.94
C PRO A 158 -6.12 19.02 5.03
N ASP A 159 -5.87 19.96 4.11
CA ASP A 159 -6.57 21.25 4.04
C ASP A 159 -8.04 21.03 3.66
N GLU A 160 -8.29 20.24 2.62
CA GLU A 160 -9.65 19.91 2.17
C GLU A 160 -10.40 19.09 3.23
N THR A 161 -9.72 18.15 3.89
CA THR A 161 -10.33 17.37 4.97
C THR A 161 -10.70 18.26 6.16
N ALA A 162 -9.84 19.22 6.53
CA ALA A 162 -10.12 20.17 7.60
C ALA A 162 -11.26 21.13 7.26
N ASP A 163 -11.35 21.60 6.02
CA ASP A 163 -12.44 22.45 5.54
C ASP A 163 -13.76 21.69 5.48
N ASN A 164 -13.76 20.44 5.00
CA ASN A 164 -14.94 19.57 5.07
C ASN A 164 -15.39 19.39 6.52
N MET A 165 -14.48 19.09 7.45
CA MET A 165 -14.81 18.99 8.88
C MET A 165 -15.45 20.27 9.41
N LYS A 166 -14.91 21.44 9.06
CA LYS A 166 -15.47 22.74 9.44
C LYS A 166 -16.87 22.95 8.87
N GLN A 167 -17.11 22.60 7.61
CA GLN A 167 -18.44 22.71 6.97
C GLN A 167 -19.48 21.80 7.63
N TYR A 168 -19.10 20.59 8.04
CA TYR A 168 -19.97 19.67 8.77
C TYR A 168 -20.10 19.98 10.27
N GLY A 169 -19.52 21.10 10.76
CA GLY A 169 -19.52 21.46 12.17
C GLY A 169 -18.69 20.53 13.06
N GLY A 170 -17.78 19.75 12.47
CA GLY A 170 -16.84 18.88 13.17
C GLY A 170 -15.57 19.63 13.58
N PHE A 171 -15.10 19.40 14.80
CA PHE A 171 -13.82 19.89 15.29
C PHE A 171 -13.10 18.84 16.13
N ILE A 172 -11.78 18.93 16.16
CA ILE A 172 -10.95 18.09 17.04
C ILE A 172 -10.90 18.78 18.41
N PRO A 173 -11.24 18.09 19.51
CA PRO A 173 -11.15 18.68 20.86
C PRO A 173 -9.76 19.26 21.13
N GLY A 174 -9.68 20.53 21.54
CA GLY A 174 -8.42 21.21 21.81
C GLY A 174 -7.77 21.91 20.61
N ILE A 175 -8.30 21.78 19.39
CA ILE A 175 -7.75 22.41 18.17
C ILE A 175 -8.83 23.25 17.50
N ARG A 176 -8.49 24.50 17.12
CA ARG A 176 -9.43 25.39 16.41
C ARG A 176 -9.70 24.85 14.99
N ALA A 177 -10.97 24.82 14.59
CA ALA A 177 -11.36 24.37 13.25
C ALA A 177 -10.77 25.26 12.13
N GLY A 178 -10.37 24.65 11.01
CA GLY A 178 -9.70 25.30 9.88
C GLY A 178 -8.19 25.02 9.85
N ASN A 179 -7.38 26.06 9.63
CA ASN A 179 -5.92 25.95 9.43
C ASN A 179 -5.18 25.18 10.56
N ALA A 180 -5.63 25.30 11.81
CA ALA A 180 -4.98 24.57 12.92
C ALA A 180 -5.29 23.06 12.87
N THR A 181 -6.51 22.66 12.45
CA THR A 181 -6.86 21.27 12.19
C THR A 181 -6.04 20.69 11.05
N SER A 182 -5.89 21.41 9.93
CA SER A 182 -5.06 20.96 8.80
C SER A 182 -3.62 20.70 9.23
N ARG A 183 -2.97 21.66 9.91
CA ARG A 183 -1.59 21.47 10.42
C ARG A 183 -1.45 20.26 11.31
N TYR A 184 -2.44 19.99 12.16
CA TYR A 184 -2.43 18.81 13.01
C TYR A 184 -2.57 17.51 12.21
N LEU A 185 -3.48 17.47 11.22
CA LEU A 185 -3.64 16.32 10.34
C LEU A 185 -2.36 16.06 9.53
N THR A 186 -1.72 17.11 8.98
CA THR A 186 -0.44 17.01 8.29
C THR A 186 0.68 16.48 9.20
N TYR A 187 0.77 16.98 10.43
CA TYR A 187 1.75 16.49 11.41
C TYR A 187 1.53 15.02 11.75
N VAL A 188 0.27 14.61 11.93
CA VAL A 188 -0.09 13.22 12.20
C VAL A 188 0.25 12.33 11.00
N MET A 189 -0.04 12.78 9.78
CA MET A 189 0.22 12.04 8.54
C MET A 189 1.72 11.85 8.30
N ASN A 190 2.53 12.90 8.43
CA ASN A 190 3.99 12.83 8.28
C ASN A 190 4.69 11.97 9.33
N ARG A 191 4.00 11.64 10.42
CA ARG A 191 4.53 10.75 11.48
C ARG A 191 3.99 9.33 11.37
N LEU A 192 2.92 9.13 10.61
CA LEU A 192 2.36 7.81 10.32
C LEU A 192 3.07 7.16 9.13
N ASN A 193 3.41 7.95 8.11
CA ASN A 193 4.32 7.57 7.03
C ASN A 193 5.78 7.59 7.51
#